data_AF-A0A1H0GHC2-F1
#
_entry.id   AF-A0A1H0GHC2-F1
#
_cell.length_a   1.000
_cell.length_b   1.000
_cell.length_c   1.000
_cell.angle_alpha   90.00
_cell.angle_beta   90.00
_cell.angle_gamma   90.00
#
_symmetry.space_group_name_H-M   'P 1'
#
loop_
_entity.id
_entity.type
_entity.pdbx_description
1 polymer ?
#
loop_
_entity_poly.entity_id
_entity_poly.type
_entity_poly.pdbx_seq_one_letter_code
_entity_poly.pdbx_strand_id
1 'polypeptide(L)'
;MFISVFDVFKIGIGPSSSHTMGPMSAANRFLDLVLSNEWPRPAGAHLTTLKVSIHASLAFTGIRPGTRRAVILGLMGEEPAKVDPDRMDGIIEAVECSGRVTPPGHPSYEFQPKTDLVFDRKQSLSGHASGMSFSALDRDGRMLLKRIYYSIGGGFVVTEGELEVMRSAKGATHDGRAPYAFSNAKQMLDMACASGLTIAQMKRANEATKRSVAEIDAGLDLI
;
A
#
# COMPACT_ATOMS: atom_id res chain seq x y z
N MET A 1 17.85 6.04 -3.21
CA MET A 1 16.87 5.02 -2.77
C MET A 1 17.24 3.68 -3.41
N PHE A 2 17.41 2.62 -2.61
CA PHE A 2 17.63 1.27 -3.15
C PHE A 2 16.29 0.63 -3.52
N ILE A 3 16.12 0.23 -4.78
CA ILE A 3 14.95 -0.52 -5.26
C ILE A 3 15.35 -1.99 -5.34
N SER A 4 14.71 -2.85 -4.56
CA SER A 4 14.94 -4.29 -4.52
C SER A 4 14.34 -4.99 -5.75
N VAL A 5 14.83 -6.18 -6.12
CA VAL A 5 14.15 -7.04 -7.12
C VAL A 5 12.72 -7.39 -6.66
N PHE A 6 12.52 -7.60 -5.36
CA PHE A 6 11.21 -7.85 -4.73
C PHE A 6 10.32 -6.60 -4.64
N ASP A 7 10.89 -5.42 -4.91
CA ASP A 7 10.10 -4.19 -5.07
C ASP A 7 9.51 -4.10 -6.49
N VAL A 8 10.16 -4.72 -7.47
CA VAL A 8 9.76 -4.73 -8.88
C VAL A 8 8.82 -5.88 -9.18
N PHE A 9 9.18 -7.10 -8.74
CA PHE A 9 8.39 -8.30 -8.91
C PHE A 9 7.68 -8.64 -7.61
N LYS A 10 6.36 -8.47 -7.60
CA LYS A 10 5.51 -8.70 -6.43
C LYS A 10 4.38 -9.64 -6.79
N ILE A 11 4.21 -10.65 -5.95
CA ILE A 11 3.03 -11.51 -5.95
C ILE A 11 1.85 -10.67 -5.45
N GLY A 12 0.73 -10.79 -6.14
CA GLY A 12 -0.45 -10.01 -5.85
C GLY A 12 -1.62 -10.43 -6.70
N ILE A 13 -2.66 -9.61 -6.68
CA ILE A 13 -3.92 -9.89 -7.38
C ILE A 13 -4.19 -8.85 -8.48
N GLY A 14 -4.75 -9.35 -9.58
CA GLY A 14 -5.16 -8.55 -10.71
C GLY A 14 -6.44 -7.73 -10.44
N PRO A 15 -6.87 -6.91 -11.43
CA PRO A 15 -6.22 -6.68 -12.72
C PRO A 15 -5.16 -5.56 -12.69
N SER A 16 -4.94 -4.87 -11.57
CA SER A 16 -4.09 -3.67 -11.53
C SER A 16 -3.35 -3.49 -10.21
N SER A 17 -2.03 -3.31 -10.23
CA SER A 17 -1.27 -3.04 -9.01
C SER A 17 -1.64 -1.69 -8.36
N SER A 18 -1.95 -0.66 -9.15
CA SER A 18 -2.27 0.67 -8.61
C SER A 18 -3.72 0.80 -8.15
N HIS A 19 -4.64 0.05 -8.74
CA HIS A 19 -6.08 0.11 -8.46
C HIS A 19 -6.62 -1.09 -7.67
N THR A 20 -5.83 -2.16 -7.51
CA THR A 20 -6.17 -3.31 -6.67
C THR A 20 -5.22 -3.42 -5.49
N MET A 21 -3.94 -3.69 -5.73
CA MET A 21 -2.98 -3.93 -4.63
C MET A 21 -2.79 -2.68 -3.77
N GLY A 22 -2.64 -1.51 -4.38
CA GLY A 22 -2.47 -0.24 -3.65
C GLY A 22 -3.60 0.05 -2.67
N PRO A 23 -4.87 0.11 -3.10
CA PRO A 23 -6.01 0.34 -2.19
C PRO A 23 -6.13 -0.69 -1.07
N MET A 24 -5.90 -1.97 -1.36
CA MET A 24 -5.93 -3.05 -0.37
C MET A 24 -4.81 -2.90 0.67
N SER A 25 -3.57 -2.62 0.23
CA SER A 25 -2.45 -2.32 1.12
C SER A 25 -2.68 -1.05 1.94
N ALA A 26 -3.32 -0.02 1.38
CA ALA A 26 -3.65 1.21 2.10
C ALA A 26 -4.65 0.95 3.23
N ALA A 27 -5.65 0.09 2.98
CA ALA A 27 -6.62 -0.32 3.99
C ALA A 27 -5.95 -1.11 5.14
N ASN A 28 -5.07 -2.07 4.82
CA ASN A 28 -4.29 -2.79 5.85
C ASN A 28 -3.42 -1.84 6.69
N ARG A 29 -2.68 -0.93 6.05
CA ARG A 29 -1.89 0.08 6.78
C ARG A 29 -2.75 0.98 7.67
N PHE A 30 -3.99 1.24 7.27
CA PHE A 30 -4.92 2.03 8.09
C PHE A 30 -5.43 1.24 9.30
N LEU A 31 -5.70 -0.05 9.13
CA LEU A 31 -6.02 -0.97 10.23
C LEU A 31 -4.86 -1.04 11.24
N ASP A 32 -3.63 -1.20 10.77
CA ASP A 32 -2.45 -1.18 11.64
C ASP A 32 -2.35 0.13 12.44
N LEU A 33 -2.55 1.27 11.75
CA LEU A 33 -2.57 2.59 12.39
C LEU A 33 -3.67 2.69 13.47
N VAL A 34 -4.85 2.13 13.20
CA VAL A 34 -5.98 2.10 14.14
C VAL A 34 -5.60 1.38 15.44
N LEU A 35 -4.88 0.26 15.37
CA LEU A 35 -4.43 -0.47 16.57
C LEU A 35 -3.21 0.16 17.23
N SER A 36 -2.38 0.87 16.48
CA SER A 36 -1.15 1.49 16.97
C SER A 36 -1.39 2.61 18.00
N ASN A 37 -0.29 3.03 18.65
CA ASN A 37 -0.22 4.21 19.51
C ASN A 37 0.28 5.46 18.77
N GLU A 38 0.32 5.44 17.43
CA GLU A 38 0.89 6.53 16.60
C GLU A 38 -0.06 7.70 16.39
N TRP A 39 -1.25 7.67 16.98
CA TRP A 39 -2.23 8.75 16.90
C TRP A 39 -2.83 9.03 18.28
N PRO A 40 -3.18 10.29 18.58
CA PRO A 40 -3.72 10.67 19.88
C PRO A 40 -5.12 10.09 20.05
N ARG A 41 -5.26 9.12 20.96
CA ARG A 41 -6.54 8.48 21.27
C ARG A 41 -7.15 9.12 22.53
N PRO A 42 -8.29 9.82 22.42
CA PRO A 42 -8.96 10.34 23.61
C PRO A 42 -9.35 9.20 24.56
N ALA A 43 -9.21 9.42 25.86
CA ALA A 43 -9.53 8.40 26.86
C ALA A 43 -11.00 7.96 26.74
N GLY A 44 -11.24 6.65 26.68
CA GLY A 44 -12.58 6.07 26.54
C GLY A 44 -13.21 6.21 25.14
N ALA A 45 -12.49 6.79 24.17
CA ALA A 45 -12.97 6.86 22.81
C ALA A 45 -12.78 5.53 22.07
N HIS A 46 -13.84 5.08 21.42
CA HIS A 46 -13.85 3.85 20.63
C HIS A 46 -14.23 4.18 19.20
N LEU A 47 -13.46 3.65 18.25
CA LEU A 47 -13.79 3.72 16.82
C LEU A 47 -14.90 2.71 16.54
N THR A 48 -15.98 3.17 15.92
CA THR A 48 -17.14 2.34 15.58
C THR A 48 -17.36 2.26 14.09
N THR A 49 -17.03 3.31 13.34
CA THR A 49 -17.36 3.42 11.91
C THR A 49 -16.11 3.77 11.12
N LEU A 50 -15.89 3.07 10.00
CA LEU A 50 -14.85 3.41 9.03
C LEU A 50 -15.48 4.10 7.82
N LYS A 51 -14.75 5.04 7.23
CA LYS A 51 -15.11 5.66 5.95
C LYS A 51 -13.89 5.79 5.06
N VAL A 52 -14.11 5.67 3.76
CA VAL A 52 -13.08 5.75 2.74
C VAL A 52 -13.55 6.64 1.60
N SER A 53 -12.72 7.61 1.22
CA SER A 53 -12.94 8.40 0.01
C SER A 53 -11.78 8.19 -0.97
N ILE A 54 -12.13 7.88 -2.20
CA ILE A 54 -11.22 7.67 -3.33
C ILE A 54 -11.24 8.93 -4.18
N HIS A 55 -10.06 9.48 -4.50
CA HIS A 55 -9.92 10.78 -5.14
C HIS A 55 -9.24 10.71 -6.52
N ALA A 56 -9.40 11.79 -7.30
CA ALA A 56 -8.67 12.07 -8.54
C ALA A 56 -8.73 10.93 -9.58
N SER A 57 -7.63 10.60 -10.29
CA SER A 57 -7.62 9.60 -11.37
C SER A 57 -8.18 8.24 -10.92
N LEU A 58 -7.95 7.86 -9.66
CA LEU A 58 -8.47 6.64 -9.04
C LEU A 58 -10.00 6.70 -8.87
N ALA A 59 -10.60 7.89 -8.74
CA ALA A 59 -12.05 8.10 -8.69
C ALA A 59 -12.73 8.10 -10.07
N PHE A 60 -11.99 8.49 -11.12
CA PHE A 60 -12.48 8.47 -12.50
C PHE A 60 -12.40 7.07 -13.11
N THR A 61 -11.31 6.35 -12.88
CA THR A 61 -11.13 4.96 -13.35
C THR A 61 -11.68 3.91 -12.38
N GLY A 62 -11.96 4.31 -11.13
CA GLY A 62 -12.54 3.50 -10.05
C GLY A 62 -14.01 3.11 -10.27
N ILE A 63 -14.60 3.48 -11.41
CA ILE A 63 -15.82 2.85 -11.93
C ILE A 63 -15.57 1.36 -12.24
N ARG A 64 -14.30 0.94 -12.42
CA ARG A 64 -13.95 -0.47 -12.48
C ARG A 64 -14.15 -1.13 -11.10
N PRO A 65 -14.84 -2.28 -11.01
CA PRO A 65 -15.11 -2.98 -9.75
C PRO A 65 -13.88 -3.20 -8.86
N GLY A 66 -12.67 -3.26 -9.44
CA GLY A 66 -11.42 -3.57 -8.74
C GLY A 66 -11.12 -2.70 -7.52
N THR A 67 -11.21 -1.36 -7.61
CA THR A 67 -10.83 -0.48 -6.48
C THR A 67 -11.78 -0.64 -5.30
N ARG A 68 -13.09 -0.71 -5.55
CA ARG A 68 -14.09 -0.92 -4.49
C ARG A 68 -13.85 -2.23 -3.77
N ARG A 69 -13.70 -3.31 -4.53
CA ARG A 69 -13.45 -4.67 -4.02
C ARG A 69 -12.16 -4.72 -3.20
N ALA A 70 -11.09 -4.09 -3.71
CA ALA A 70 -9.81 -4.04 -3.03
C ALA A 70 -9.86 -3.34 -1.67
N VAL A 71 -10.59 -2.22 -1.56
CA VAL A 71 -10.78 -1.54 -0.28
C VAL A 71 -11.56 -2.43 0.70
N ILE A 72 -12.64 -3.07 0.25
CA ILE A 72 -13.43 -3.96 1.10
C ILE A 72 -12.58 -5.13 1.62
N LEU A 73 -11.85 -5.82 0.73
CA LEU A 73 -10.96 -6.92 1.08
C LEU A 73 -9.88 -6.46 2.07
N GLY A 74 -9.23 -5.34 1.80
CA GLY A 74 -8.19 -4.81 2.70
C GLY A 74 -8.75 -4.37 4.06
N LEU A 75 -9.98 -3.84 4.12
CA LEU A 75 -10.64 -3.53 5.40
C LEU A 75 -11.09 -4.79 6.17
N MET A 76 -11.14 -5.94 5.51
CA MET A 76 -11.29 -7.27 6.13
C MET A 76 -9.95 -7.88 6.55
N GLY A 77 -8.84 -7.16 6.37
CA GLY A 77 -7.49 -7.62 6.74
C GLY A 77 -6.84 -8.53 5.70
N GLU A 78 -7.45 -8.70 4.52
CA GLU A 78 -6.87 -9.49 3.45
C GLU A 78 -5.66 -8.75 2.84
N GLU A 79 -4.57 -9.48 2.60
CA GLU A 79 -3.35 -8.95 1.97
C GLU A 79 -3.29 -9.35 0.49
N PRO A 80 -2.88 -8.45 -0.43
CA PRO A 80 -2.89 -8.76 -1.87
C PRO A 80 -2.11 -10.01 -2.27
N ALA A 81 -1.04 -10.34 -1.55
CA ALA A 81 -0.17 -11.48 -1.83
C ALA A 81 -0.65 -12.80 -1.21
N LYS A 82 -1.62 -12.76 -0.29
CA LYS A 82 -2.05 -13.92 0.52
C LYS A 82 -3.53 -14.25 0.40
N VAL A 83 -4.33 -13.28 -0.05
CA VAL A 83 -5.77 -13.45 -0.23
C VAL A 83 -6.07 -14.59 -1.19
N ASP A 84 -7.01 -15.44 -0.81
CA ASP A 84 -7.52 -16.52 -1.64
C ASP A 84 -8.50 -15.94 -2.69
N PRO A 85 -8.17 -16.00 -4.00
CA PRO A 85 -9.01 -15.45 -5.05
C PRO A 85 -10.43 -16.03 -5.06
N ASP A 86 -10.58 -17.30 -4.71
CA ASP A 86 -11.87 -18.00 -4.76
C ASP A 86 -12.82 -17.56 -3.63
N ARG A 87 -12.28 -16.94 -2.57
CA ARG A 87 -13.05 -16.46 -1.41
C ARG A 87 -13.43 -14.99 -1.50
N MET A 88 -12.82 -14.23 -2.42
CA MET A 88 -12.99 -12.78 -2.48
C MET A 88 -14.44 -12.35 -2.64
N ASP A 89 -15.18 -12.97 -3.56
CA ASP A 89 -16.57 -12.62 -3.84
C ASP A 89 -17.45 -12.80 -2.60
N GLY A 90 -17.31 -13.94 -1.91
CA GLY A 90 -18.07 -14.21 -0.69
C GLY A 90 -17.76 -13.23 0.45
N ILE A 91 -16.50 -12.80 0.59
CA ILE A 91 -16.13 -11.77 1.59
C ILE A 91 -16.81 -10.44 1.26
N ILE A 92 -16.76 -10.03 0.00
CA ILE A 92 -17.33 -8.75 -0.45
C ILE A 92 -18.85 -8.74 -0.26
N GLU A 93 -19.53 -9.81 -0.69
CA GLU A 93 -20.98 -9.97 -0.53
C GLU A 93 -21.40 -9.94 0.95
N ALA A 94 -20.64 -10.59 1.83
CA ALA A 94 -20.91 -10.58 3.27
C ALA A 94 -20.82 -9.16 3.86
N VAL A 95 -19.82 -8.36 3.44
CA VAL A 95 -19.68 -6.96 3.88
C VAL A 95 -20.80 -6.09 3.30
N GLU A 96 -21.14 -6.25 2.02
CA GLU A 96 -22.22 -5.48 1.39
C GLU A 96 -23.60 -5.78 2.00
N CYS A 97 -23.83 -7.02 2.43
CA CYS A 97 -25.06 -7.45 3.10
C CYS A 97 -25.13 -6.97 4.56
N SER A 98 -24.05 -7.18 5.32
CA SER A 98 -24.01 -6.85 6.76
C SER A 98 -23.78 -5.37 7.05
N GLY A 99 -23.16 -4.63 6.13
CA GLY A 99 -22.71 -3.25 6.35
C GLY A 99 -21.61 -3.12 7.41
N ARG A 100 -20.82 -4.18 7.63
CA ARG A 100 -19.77 -4.22 8.65
C ARG A 100 -18.52 -4.90 8.11
N VAL A 101 -17.37 -4.52 8.66
CA VAL A 101 -16.09 -5.21 8.47
C VAL A 101 -15.59 -5.77 9.80
N THR A 102 -14.94 -6.93 9.74
CA THR A 102 -14.42 -7.66 10.91
C THR A 102 -13.00 -8.17 10.65
N PRO A 103 -12.01 -7.26 10.51
CA PRO A 103 -10.64 -7.68 10.28
C PRO A 103 -10.09 -8.47 11.49
N PRO A 104 -9.28 -9.52 11.27
CA PRO A 104 -8.65 -10.26 12.37
C PRO A 104 -7.86 -9.33 13.32
N GLY A 105 -8.02 -9.54 14.64
CA GLY A 105 -7.34 -8.73 15.65
C GLY A 105 -8.00 -7.37 15.95
N HIS A 106 -9.08 -7.02 15.25
CA HIS A 106 -9.84 -5.80 15.48
C HIS A 106 -11.24 -6.07 16.08
N PRO A 107 -11.84 -5.07 16.73
CA PRO A 107 -13.30 -5.05 16.90
C PRO A 107 -14.00 -4.95 15.53
N SER A 108 -15.28 -5.29 15.49
CA SER A 108 -16.09 -5.06 14.29
C SER A 108 -16.38 -3.57 14.11
N TYR A 109 -16.24 -3.09 12.87
CA TYR A 109 -16.58 -1.72 12.49
C TYR A 109 -17.78 -1.68 11.56
N GLU A 110 -18.61 -0.66 11.72
CA GLU A 110 -19.61 -0.28 10.72
C GLU A 110 -18.91 0.26 9.48
N PHE A 111 -19.32 -0.25 8.33
CA PHE A 111 -18.84 0.17 7.03
C PHE A 111 -19.86 -0.26 5.99
N GLN A 112 -20.75 0.64 5.58
CA GLN A 112 -21.71 0.38 4.53
C GLN A 112 -21.12 0.84 3.19
N PRO A 113 -20.67 -0.08 2.30
CA PRO A 113 -19.90 0.30 1.10
C PRO A 113 -20.66 1.24 0.14
N LYS A 114 -22.00 1.28 0.20
CA LYS A 114 -22.80 2.20 -0.63
C LYS A 114 -22.65 3.67 -0.20
N THR A 115 -22.43 3.93 1.08
CA THR A 115 -22.42 5.30 1.66
C THR A 115 -21.06 5.69 2.24
N ASP A 116 -20.31 4.72 2.74
CA ASP A 116 -19.05 4.96 3.44
C ASP A 116 -17.82 4.77 2.55
N LEU A 117 -17.99 4.23 1.34
CA LEU A 117 -16.98 4.22 0.29
C LEU A 117 -17.39 5.16 -0.85
N VAL A 118 -16.84 6.38 -0.82
CA VAL A 118 -17.21 7.45 -1.76
C VAL A 118 -16.13 7.61 -2.83
N PHE A 119 -16.55 7.69 -4.09
CA PHE A 119 -15.68 8.06 -5.21
C PHE A 119 -15.82 9.57 -5.45
N ASP A 120 -14.94 10.37 -4.85
CA ASP A 120 -14.95 11.82 -4.97
C ASP A 120 -14.17 12.27 -6.21
N ARG A 121 -14.94 12.60 -7.25
CA ARG A 121 -14.40 13.11 -8.52
C ARG A 121 -14.19 14.62 -8.55
N LYS A 122 -14.68 15.34 -7.54
CA LYS A 122 -14.62 16.80 -7.48
C LYS A 122 -13.38 17.28 -6.74
N GLN A 123 -13.05 16.60 -5.64
CA GLN A 123 -11.90 16.95 -4.83
C GLN A 123 -10.67 16.13 -5.23
N SER A 124 -9.67 16.82 -5.77
CA SER A 124 -8.34 16.23 -5.99
C SER A 124 -7.46 16.45 -4.76
N LEU A 125 -6.70 15.44 -4.38
CA LEU A 125 -5.65 15.55 -3.36
C LEU A 125 -4.36 16.04 -4.03
N SER A 126 -3.68 17.02 -3.42
CA SER A 126 -2.52 17.71 -4.00
C SER A 126 -1.27 16.81 -4.11
N GLY A 127 -1.19 15.73 -3.33
CA GLY A 127 -0.04 14.83 -3.31
C GLY A 127 0.12 14.02 -4.59
N HIS A 128 -0.87 13.21 -4.96
CA HIS A 128 -0.78 12.32 -6.12
C HIS A 128 -2.16 12.03 -6.72
N ALA A 129 -2.21 11.74 -8.02
CA ALA A 129 -3.45 11.49 -8.75
C ALA A 129 -4.22 10.23 -8.30
N SER A 130 -3.61 9.35 -7.50
CA SER A 130 -4.24 8.14 -6.96
C SER A 130 -4.30 8.21 -5.43
N GLY A 131 -4.95 9.25 -4.93
CA GLY A 131 -5.11 9.51 -3.50
C GLY A 131 -6.35 8.84 -2.91
N MET A 132 -6.23 8.42 -1.66
CA MET A 132 -7.27 7.79 -0.87
C MET A 132 -7.23 8.38 0.54
N SER A 133 -8.39 8.67 1.11
CA SER A 133 -8.51 9.14 2.48
C SER A 133 -9.34 8.13 3.28
N PHE A 134 -8.75 7.65 4.36
CA PHE A 134 -9.40 6.77 5.32
C PHE A 134 -9.70 7.57 6.58
N SER A 135 -10.89 7.38 7.13
CA SER A 135 -11.26 7.97 8.42
C SER A 135 -11.98 6.96 9.31
N ALA A 136 -11.81 7.15 10.60
CA ALA A 136 -12.49 6.38 11.63
C ALA A 136 -13.20 7.33 12.60
N LEU A 137 -14.44 7.00 12.90
CA LEU A 137 -15.36 7.82 13.67
C LEU A 137 -15.77 7.07 14.95
N ASP A 138 -16.16 7.83 15.97
CA ASP A 138 -16.81 7.29 17.17
C ASP A 138 -18.33 7.10 16.99
N ARG A 139 -18.96 6.61 18.06
CA ARG A 139 -20.41 6.34 18.12
C ARG A 139 -21.28 7.58 17.89
N ASP A 140 -20.75 8.77 18.13
CA ASP A 140 -21.47 10.04 17.97
C ASP A 140 -21.22 10.63 16.57
N GLY A 141 -20.51 9.90 15.70
CA GLY A 141 -20.15 10.34 14.36
C GLY A 141 -19.02 11.37 14.33
N ARG A 142 -18.26 11.53 15.43
CA ARG A 142 -17.09 12.42 15.45
C ARG A 142 -15.89 11.71 14.86
N MET A 143 -15.23 12.35 13.91
CA MET A 143 -14.02 11.83 13.30
C MET A 143 -12.85 11.93 14.29
N LEU A 144 -12.29 10.77 14.66
CA LEU A 144 -11.18 10.68 15.61
C LEU A 144 -9.85 10.46 14.90
N LEU A 145 -9.87 9.80 13.74
CA LEU A 145 -8.67 9.52 12.96
C LEU A 145 -8.96 9.75 11.48
N LYS A 146 -8.00 10.39 10.80
CA LYS A 146 -7.98 10.51 9.35
C LYS A 146 -6.55 10.30 8.85
N ARG A 147 -6.39 9.52 7.78
CA ARG A 147 -5.11 9.32 7.11
C ARG A 147 -5.28 9.32 5.60
N ILE A 148 -4.37 10.04 4.93
CA ILE A 148 -4.31 10.08 3.47
C ILE A 148 -3.17 9.18 3.01
N TYR A 149 -3.48 8.35 2.01
CA TYR A 149 -2.54 7.47 1.33
C TYR A 149 -2.57 7.73 -0.18
N TYR A 150 -1.43 7.52 -0.82
CA TYR A 150 -1.23 7.67 -2.24
C TYR A 150 -0.69 6.37 -2.81
N SER A 151 -1.39 5.81 -3.79
CA SER A 151 -0.89 4.68 -4.59
C SER A 151 0.02 5.24 -5.69
N ILE A 152 1.33 5.00 -5.60
CA ILE A 152 2.34 5.64 -6.48
C ILE A 152 2.88 4.69 -7.56
N GLY A 153 2.25 3.54 -7.76
CA GLY A 153 2.64 2.53 -8.75
C GLY A 153 3.33 1.30 -8.14
N GLY A 154 3.34 0.17 -8.86
CA GLY A 154 3.97 -1.08 -8.39
C GLY A 154 3.39 -1.65 -7.08
N GLY A 155 2.14 -1.30 -6.76
CA GLY A 155 1.50 -1.66 -5.48
C GLY A 155 2.06 -0.91 -4.26
N PHE A 156 2.92 0.09 -4.45
CA PHE A 156 3.43 0.93 -3.37
C PHE A 156 2.38 1.96 -2.93
N VAL A 157 2.25 2.09 -1.61
CA VAL A 157 1.39 3.05 -0.96
C VAL A 157 2.23 3.88 -0.01
N VAL A 158 2.10 5.20 -0.10
CA VAL A 158 2.78 6.14 0.79
C VAL A 158 1.79 7.08 1.44
N THR A 159 2.07 7.53 2.65
CA THR A 159 1.34 8.62 3.29
C THR A 159 1.73 9.96 2.68
N GLU A 160 1.00 11.02 3.03
CA GLU A 160 1.35 12.38 2.64
C GLU A 160 2.74 12.80 3.14
N GLY A 161 3.05 12.55 4.41
CA GLY A 161 4.38 12.83 4.97
C GLY A 161 5.49 12.01 4.31
N GLU A 162 5.26 10.72 4.05
CA GLU A 162 6.22 9.88 3.31
C GLU A 162 6.47 10.40 1.89
N LEU A 163 5.42 10.88 1.21
CA LEU A 163 5.54 11.44 -0.13
C LEU A 163 6.36 12.74 -0.14
N GLU A 164 6.20 13.61 0.86
CA GLU A 164 7.00 14.82 1.03
C GLU A 164 8.47 14.49 1.29
N VAL A 165 8.74 13.54 2.18
CA VAL A 165 10.11 13.05 2.44
C VAL A 165 10.73 12.48 1.16
N MET A 166 10.00 11.68 0.40
CA MET A 166 10.49 11.14 -0.88
C MET A 166 10.80 12.24 -1.91
N ARG A 167 9.99 13.30 -1.97
CA ARG A 167 10.24 14.44 -2.87
C ARG A 167 11.48 15.21 -2.47
N SER A 168 11.68 15.44 -1.18
CA SER A 168 12.86 16.12 -0.63
C SER A 168 14.13 15.27 -0.76
N ALA A 169 14.01 13.93 -0.65
CA ALA A 169 15.12 12.99 -0.77
C ALA A 169 15.55 12.71 -2.22
N LYS A 170 14.82 13.18 -3.25
CA LYS A 170 15.26 13.07 -4.66
C LYS A 170 16.56 13.82 -4.96
N GLY A 171 17.02 14.69 -4.06
CA GLY A 171 18.34 15.32 -4.11
C GLY A 171 19.41 14.67 -3.22
N ALA A 172 19.06 13.69 -2.39
CA ALA A 172 20.00 13.03 -1.49
C ALA A 172 20.74 11.88 -2.21
N THR A 173 22.07 11.94 -2.15
CA THR A 173 22.98 10.91 -2.62
C THR A 173 22.70 9.56 -1.94
N HIS A 174 23.00 8.48 -2.66
CA HIS A 174 22.74 7.08 -2.26
C HIS A 174 23.11 6.81 -0.79
N ASP A 175 22.32 5.99 -0.11
CA ASP A 175 22.50 5.49 1.28
C ASP A 175 23.88 4.81 1.51
N GLY A 176 24.75 4.67 0.50
CA GLY A 176 26.10 4.12 0.64
C GLY A 176 26.16 2.66 1.06
N ARG A 177 25.02 2.04 1.41
CA ARG A 177 24.93 0.64 1.88
C ARG A 177 25.05 -0.39 0.77
N ALA A 178 24.67 -0.05 -0.46
CA ALA A 178 24.75 -0.96 -1.59
C ALA A 178 26.13 -0.88 -2.26
N PRO A 179 26.90 -1.98 -2.35
CA PRO A 179 28.27 -1.98 -2.89
C PRO A 179 28.37 -1.55 -4.35
N TYR A 180 27.31 -1.76 -5.15
CA TYR A 180 27.26 -1.42 -6.57
C TYR A 180 26.06 -0.51 -6.88
N ALA A 181 26.01 0.68 -6.25
CA ALA A 181 24.94 1.66 -6.46
C ALA A 181 25.12 2.45 -7.76
N PHE A 182 24.09 2.50 -8.62
CA PHE A 182 24.10 3.28 -9.85
C PHE A 182 22.82 4.11 -10.00
N SER A 183 22.93 5.27 -10.65
CA SER A 183 21.80 6.14 -11.01
C SER A 183 21.52 6.15 -12.51
N ASN A 184 22.43 5.61 -13.33
CA ASN A 184 22.28 5.57 -14.78
C ASN A 184 23.03 4.37 -15.38
N ALA A 185 22.73 4.07 -16.65
CA ALA A 185 23.29 2.93 -17.36
C ALA A 185 24.82 2.99 -17.47
N LYS A 186 25.40 4.19 -17.68
CA LYS A 186 26.85 4.36 -17.78
C LYS A 186 27.56 3.93 -16.50
N GLN A 187 27.11 4.41 -15.35
CA GLN A 187 27.66 4.02 -14.04
C GLN A 187 27.57 2.50 -13.79
N MET A 188 26.43 1.89 -14.15
CA MET A 188 26.24 0.45 -14.03
C MET A 188 27.26 -0.34 -14.87
N LEU A 189 27.45 0.06 -16.13
CA LEU A 189 28.39 -0.60 -17.04
C LEU A 189 29.85 -0.37 -16.62
N ASP A 190 30.20 0.85 -16.20
CA ASP A 190 31.53 1.18 -15.69
C ASP A 190 31.88 0.31 -14.47
N MET A 191 30.94 0.10 -13.54
CA MET A 191 31.13 -0.79 -12.38
C MET A 191 31.21 -2.28 -12.76
N ALA A 192 30.43 -2.73 -13.74
CA ALA A 192 30.50 -4.11 -14.24
C ALA A 192 31.90 -4.39 -14.81
N CYS A 193 32.41 -3.47 -15.62
CA CYS A 193 33.75 -3.55 -16.20
C CYS A 193 34.84 -3.55 -15.11
N ALA A 194 34.76 -2.63 -14.14
CA ALA A 194 35.75 -2.50 -13.08
C ALA A 194 35.76 -3.69 -12.09
N SER A 195 34.60 -4.28 -11.81
CA SER A 195 34.48 -5.39 -10.85
C SER A 195 34.64 -6.78 -11.47
N GLY A 196 34.51 -6.90 -12.79
CA GLY A 196 34.45 -8.20 -13.48
C GLY A 196 33.15 -8.98 -13.23
N LEU A 197 32.17 -8.38 -12.54
CA LEU A 197 30.88 -9.00 -12.26
C LEU A 197 29.85 -8.66 -13.33
N THR A 198 28.96 -9.62 -13.61
CA THR A 198 27.76 -9.35 -14.39
C THR A 198 26.80 -8.43 -13.64
N ILE A 199 25.87 -7.80 -14.37
CA ILE A 199 24.82 -6.95 -13.78
C ILE A 199 24.00 -7.73 -12.73
N ALA A 200 23.68 -9.00 -13.00
CA ALA A 200 22.93 -9.84 -12.08
C ALA A 200 23.72 -10.12 -10.79
N GLN A 201 25.02 -10.40 -10.88
CA GLN A 201 25.88 -10.61 -9.72
C GLN A 201 26.03 -9.33 -8.88
N MET A 202 26.26 -8.18 -9.51
CA MET A 202 26.27 -6.89 -8.81
C MET A 202 24.93 -6.60 -8.11
N LYS A 203 23.81 -6.88 -8.78
CA LYS A 203 22.48 -6.67 -8.20
C LYS A 203 22.22 -7.61 -7.03
N ARG A 204 22.62 -8.88 -7.13
CA ARG A 204 22.53 -9.87 -6.03
C ARG A 204 23.38 -9.45 -4.83
N ALA A 205 24.59 -8.93 -5.07
CA ALA A 205 25.43 -8.37 -4.02
C ALA A 205 24.78 -7.16 -3.33
N ASN A 206 24.06 -6.32 -4.08
CA ASN A 206 23.29 -5.24 -3.48
C ASN A 206 22.08 -5.75 -2.65
N GLU A 207 21.36 -6.78 -3.12
CA GLU A 207 20.26 -7.39 -2.33
C GLU A 207 20.77 -8.02 -1.02
N ALA A 208 21.96 -8.62 -1.07
CA ALA A 208 22.60 -9.26 0.08
C ALA A 208 22.92 -8.29 1.23
N THR A 209 22.81 -6.99 1.00
CA THR A 209 22.93 -5.95 2.06
C THR A 209 21.69 -5.87 2.94
N LYS A 210 20.55 -6.42 2.49
CA LYS A 210 19.26 -6.36 3.19
C LYS A 210 18.68 -7.73 3.54
N ARG A 211 19.10 -8.79 2.85
CA ARG A 211 18.58 -10.16 3.01
C ARG A 211 19.72 -11.16 2.90
N SER A 212 19.57 -12.31 3.56
CA SER A 212 20.48 -13.43 3.36
C SER A 212 20.36 -14.00 1.94
N VAL A 213 21.40 -14.70 1.49
CA VAL A 213 21.40 -15.36 0.17
C VAL A 213 20.25 -16.36 0.05
N ALA A 214 19.98 -17.14 1.10
CA ALA A 214 18.90 -18.11 1.12
C ALA A 214 17.52 -17.45 0.99
N GLU A 215 17.28 -16.31 1.66
CA GLU A 215 16.04 -15.54 1.52
C GLU A 215 15.88 -14.95 0.12
N ILE A 216 16.99 -14.53 -0.51
CA ILE A 216 16.96 -14.04 -1.88
C ILE A 216 16.56 -15.16 -2.83
N ASP A 217 17.18 -16.34 -2.72
CA ASP A 217 16.89 -17.46 -3.61
C ASP A 217 15.47 -17.98 -3.43
N ALA A 218 15.04 -18.22 -2.19
CA ALA A 218 13.68 -18.63 -1.89
C ALA A 218 12.63 -17.61 -2.36
N GLY A 219 12.93 -16.32 -2.23
CA GLY A 219 12.03 -15.26 -2.71
C GLY A 219 11.94 -15.20 -4.23
N LEU A 220 13.05 -15.47 -4.94
CA LEU A 220 13.07 -15.50 -6.41
C LEU A 220 12.37 -16.74 -6.96
N ASP A 221 12.52 -17.90 -6.32
CA ASP A 221 11.84 -19.15 -6.70
C ASP A 221 10.31 -19.09 -6.51
N LEU A 222 9.84 -18.21 -5.62
CA LEU A 222 8.42 -18.00 -5.37
C LEU A 222 7.72 -17.15 -6.45
N ILE A 223 8.47 -16.35 -7.21
CA ILE A 223 7.97 -15.43 -8.25
C ILE A 223 7.77 -16.19 -9.56
#